data_AF-A0A7G7MHI9-F1
#
_entry.id   AF-A0A7G7MHI9-F1
#
_cell.length_a   1.000
_cell.length_b   1.000
_cell.length_c   1.000
_cell.angle_alpha   90.00
_cell.angle_beta   90.00
_cell.angle_gamma   90.00
#
_symmetry.space_group_name_H-M   'P 1'
#
loop_
_entity.id
_entity.type
_entity.pdbx_description
1 polymer ?
#
loop_
_entity_poly.entity_id
_entity_poly.type
_entity_poly.pdbx_seq_one_letter_code
_entity_poly.pdbx_strand_id
1 'polypeptide(L)'
;MTEPRFDLGWMDDVIRGLHSLTSDQVPALEITLLDAVVDWLFSPQNPQIANPEAEYDESHAGTLVSTMFTAVDTSRTFLPKREPAVTDTITAARTRIVDGAHELSAQGPDGISILVSRAMPSVLAELGDNSGEKGKQAHGVYVYLLYALALGTRTEHDPVVLDGVVESFIGWDGVLRDGYVLPWRPARPEPEPDQPA
;
A
#
# COMPACT_ATOMS: atom_id res chain seq x y z
N MET A 1 18.84 15.40 32.24
CA MET A 1 18.05 14.34 31.60
C MET A 1 17.27 15.00 30.50
N THR A 2 17.75 14.85 29.27
CA THR A 2 17.10 15.41 28.09
C THR A 2 16.12 14.34 27.62
N GLU A 3 14.82 14.64 27.67
CA GLU A 3 13.82 13.77 27.08
C GLU A 3 14.17 13.53 25.60
N PRO A 4 13.99 12.30 25.09
CA PRO A 4 14.13 12.07 23.66
C PRO A 4 13.03 12.88 22.97
N ARG A 5 13.41 13.96 22.29
CA ARG A 5 12.57 14.57 21.27
C ARG A 5 12.34 13.49 20.23
N PHE A 6 11.19 12.82 20.29
CA PHE A 6 10.68 12.12 19.13
C PHE A 6 10.69 13.14 17.99
N ASP A 7 11.34 12.76 16.88
CA ASP A 7 11.42 13.61 15.71
C ASP A 7 10.01 13.77 15.13
N LEU A 8 9.27 14.78 15.58
CA LEU A 8 7.92 15.07 15.10
C LEU A 8 7.90 15.43 13.60
N GLY A 9 9.07 15.67 12.99
CA GLY A 9 9.20 16.01 11.58
C GLY A 9 8.60 14.95 10.65
N TRP A 10 8.68 13.66 11.01
CA TRP A 10 8.11 12.61 10.16
C TRP A 10 6.57 12.68 10.10
N MET A 11 5.90 13.02 11.21
CA MET A 11 4.44 13.15 11.22
C MET A 11 3.99 14.34 10.38
N ASP A 12 4.70 15.46 10.48
CA ASP A 12 4.41 16.65 9.66
C ASP A 12 4.60 16.37 8.16
N ASP A 13 5.61 15.56 7.81
CA ASP A 13 5.85 15.15 6.43
C ASP A 13 4.74 14.21 5.92
N VAL A 14 4.27 13.27 6.75
CA VAL A 14 3.12 12.41 6.42
C VAL A 14 1.85 13.23 6.24
N ILE A 15 1.54 14.15 7.16
CA ILE A 15 0.36 15.03 7.06
C ILE A 15 0.42 15.85 5.78
N ARG A 16 1.60 16.39 5.44
CA ARG A 16 1.81 17.14 4.20
C ARG A 16 1.62 16.26 2.96
N GLY A 17 2.14 15.03 2.99
CA GLY A 17 1.96 14.05 1.93
C GLY A 17 0.48 13.77 1.67
N LEU A 18 -0.27 13.41 2.72
CA LEU A 18 -1.71 13.18 2.67
C LEU A 18 -2.48 14.40 2.15
N HIS A 19 -2.16 15.59 2.66
CA HIS A 19 -2.79 16.84 2.24
C HIS A 19 -2.55 17.16 0.76
N SER A 20 -1.38 16.81 0.24
CA SER A 20 -0.98 17.10 -1.14
C SER A 20 -1.40 16.06 -2.17
N LEU A 21 -1.98 14.93 -1.72
CA LEU A 21 -2.35 13.83 -2.60
C LEU A 21 -3.43 14.28 -3.61
N THR A 22 -3.24 13.93 -4.87
CA THR A 22 -4.16 14.25 -5.97
C THR A 22 -4.59 12.98 -6.71
N SER A 23 -5.70 13.05 -7.47
CA SER A 23 -6.22 11.91 -8.23
C SER A 23 -5.21 11.32 -9.21
N ASP A 24 -4.40 12.17 -9.86
CA ASP A 24 -3.36 11.75 -10.81
C ASP A 24 -2.19 11.01 -10.14
N GLN A 25 -2.04 11.16 -8.82
CA GLN A 25 -0.99 10.49 -8.04
C GLN A 25 -1.47 9.16 -7.44
N VAL A 26 -2.78 8.88 -7.42
CA VAL A 26 -3.30 7.63 -6.85
C VAL A 26 -2.77 6.38 -7.55
N PRO A 27 -2.65 6.31 -8.89
CA PRO A 27 -2.01 5.17 -9.55
C PRO A 27 -0.56 4.95 -9.08
N ALA A 28 0.19 6.03 -8.85
CA ALA A 28 1.55 5.95 -8.33
C ALA A 28 1.59 5.45 -6.87
N LEU A 29 0.65 5.90 -6.04
CA LEU A 29 0.46 5.41 -4.67
C LEU A 29 0.14 3.91 -4.68
N GLU A 30 -0.83 3.48 -5.47
CA GLU A 30 -1.27 2.08 -5.59
C GLU A 30 -0.09 1.16 -5.93
N ILE A 31 0.63 1.43 -7.03
CA ILE A 31 1.69 0.54 -7.48
C ILE A 31 2.92 0.56 -6.58
N THR A 32 3.23 1.71 -5.97
CA THR A 32 4.35 1.80 -5.02
C THR A 32 4.03 1.03 -3.74
N LEU A 33 2.78 1.13 -3.26
CA LEU A 33 2.32 0.35 -2.12
C LEU A 33 2.35 -1.14 -2.41
N LEU A 34 1.79 -1.57 -3.55
CA LEU A 34 1.80 -2.97 -3.96
C LEU A 34 3.23 -3.53 -4.04
N ASP A 35 4.15 -2.78 -4.67
CA ASP A 35 5.55 -3.17 -4.77
C ASP A 35 6.21 -3.30 -3.40
N ALA A 36 5.96 -2.37 -2.47
CA ALA A 36 6.53 -2.40 -1.12
C ALA A 36 5.97 -3.56 -0.27
N VAL A 37 4.66 -3.84 -0.37
CA VAL A 37 4.01 -4.97 0.30
C VAL A 37 4.60 -6.29 -0.21
N VAL A 38 4.69 -6.44 -1.54
CA VAL A 38 5.29 -7.63 -2.16
C VAL A 38 6.76 -7.74 -1.76
N ASP A 39 7.53 -6.66 -1.81
CA ASP A 39 8.94 -6.67 -1.38
C ASP A 39 9.09 -7.24 0.03
N TRP A 40 8.32 -6.70 0.97
CA TRP A 40 8.35 -7.14 2.36
C TRP A 40 7.97 -8.62 2.50
N LEU A 41 6.91 -9.08 1.82
CA LEU A 41 6.46 -10.48 1.89
C LEU A 41 7.50 -11.49 1.40
N PHE A 42 8.40 -11.08 0.50
CA PHE A 42 9.50 -11.92 0.01
C PHE A 42 10.85 -11.60 0.66
N SER A 43 10.90 -10.59 1.52
CA SER A 43 12.12 -10.14 2.19
C SER A 43 12.50 -11.05 3.36
N PRO A 44 13.79 -11.09 3.76
CA PRO A 44 14.23 -11.77 4.99
C PRO A 44 13.56 -11.25 6.28
N GLN A 45 12.93 -10.06 6.24
CA GLN A 45 12.20 -9.49 7.37
C GLN A 45 10.82 -10.11 7.57
N ASN A 46 10.27 -10.83 6.58
CA ASN A 46 9.07 -11.63 6.80
C ASN A 46 9.45 -12.88 7.62
N PRO A 47 8.89 -13.07 8.84
CA PRO A 47 9.26 -14.17 9.72
C PRO A 47 9.01 -15.55 9.08
N GLN A 48 8.05 -15.64 8.16
CA GLN A 48 7.71 -16.87 7.46
C GLN A 48 8.75 -17.32 6.42
N ILE A 49 9.72 -16.47 6.07
CA ILE A 49 10.84 -16.87 5.20
C ILE A 49 11.80 -17.81 5.94
N ALA A 50 12.07 -17.54 7.21
CA ALA A 50 12.95 -18.37 8.03
C ALA A 50 12.21 -19.51 8.73
N ASN A 51 10.96 -19.27 9.14
CA ASN A 51 10.12 -20.25 9.83
C ASN A 51 8.67 -20.17 9.32
N PRO A 52 8.20 -21.10 8.47
CA PRO A 52 6.84 -21.09 7.93
C PRO A 52 5.71 -21.10 8.97
N GLU A 53 5.98 -21.55 10.20
CA GLU A 53 5.01 -21.59 11.30
C GLU A 53 5.06 -20.32 12.17
N ALA A 54 5.92 -19.36 11.87
CA ALA A 54 5.99 -18.12 12.64
C ALA A 54 4.71 -17.30 12.50
N GLU A 55 4.22 -16.83 13.64
CA GLU A 55 3.09 -15.94 13.74
C GLU A 55 3.50 -14.49 13.42
N TYR A 56 2.52 -13.71 12.95
CA TYR A 56 2.66 -12.28 12.78
C TYR A 56 2.28 -11.55 14.06
N ASP A 57 2.86 -10.37 14.24
CA ASP A 57 2.60 -9.48 15.37
C ASP A 57 2.43 -8.03 14.90
N GLU A 58 2.16 -7.13 15.86
CA GLU A 58 1.95 -5.71 15.59
C GLU A 58 3.16 -5.02 14.93
N SER A 59 4.39 -5.50 15.14
CA SER A 59 5.58 -4.91 14.51
C SER A 59 5.61 -5.17 13.00
N HIS A 60 5.15 -6.35 12.58
CA HIS A 60 5.01 -6.71 11.17
C HIS A 60 3.92 -5.87 10.50
N ALA A 61 2.77 -5.73 11.15
CA ALA A 61 1.68 -4.88 10.67
C ALA A 61 2.10 -3.41 10.60
N GLY A 62 2.78 -2.90 11.64
CA GLY A 62 3.30 -1.54 11.69
C GLY A 62 4.30 -1.23 10.57
N THR A 63 5.12 -2.21 10.18
CA THR A 63 6.03 -2.09 9.04
C THR A 63 5.25 -1.87 7.74
N LEU A 64 4.23 -2.68 7.47
CA LEU A 64 3.40 -2.56 6.26
C LEU A 64 2.57 -1.28 6.26
N VAL A 65 1.99 -0.87 7.40
CA VAL A 65 1.32 0.44 7.52
C VAL A 65 2.29 1.58 7.23
N SER A 66 3.54 1.48 7.67
CA SER A 66 4.58 2.48 7.35
C SER A 66 4.87 2.57 5.86
N THR A 67 4.82 1.45 5.12
CA THR A 67 5.01 1.46 3.66
C THR A 67 3.94 2.27 2.92
N MET A 68 2.72 2.34 3.44
CA MET A 68 1.67 3.21 2.87
C MET A 68 2.05 4.69 2.96
N PHE A 69 2.63 5.14 4.07
CA PHE A 69 3.11 6.51 4.19
C PHE A 69 4.27 6.82 3.25
N THR A 70 5.20 5.87 3.09
CA THR A 70 6.27 5.98 2.10
C THR A 70 5.72 6.03 0.67
N ALA A 71 4.68 5.25 0.36
CA ALA A 71 4.03 5.24 -0.94
C ALA A 71 3.30 6.56 -1.23
N VAL A 72 2.67 7.18 -0.21
CA VAL A 72 2.08 8.53 -0.30
C VAL A 72 3.15 9.58 -0.60
N ASP A 73 4.33 9.50 0.02
CA ASP A 73 5.40 10.46 -0.29
C ASP A 73 5.99 10.22 -1.69
N THR A 74 6.20 8.95 -2.06
CA THR A 74 6.77 8.56 -3.35
C THR A 74 5.86 8.96 -4.52
N SER A 75 4.54 8.85 -4.37
CA SER A 75 3.57 9.22 -5.41
C SER A 75 3.64 10.69 -5.82
N ARG A 76 4.26 11.54 -5.00
CA ARG A 76 4.48 12.96 -5.30
C ARG A 76 5.57 13.21 -6.34
N THR A 77 6.47 12.24 -6.53
CA THR A 77 7.65 12.38 -7.39
C THR A 77 7.75 11.30 -8.46
N PHE A 78 6.88 10.30 -8.42
CA PHE A 78 6.82 9.20 -9.37
C PHE A 78 5.45 9.14 -10.04
N LEU A 79 5.44 8.92 -11.36
CA LEU A 79 4.24 8.59 -12.13
C LEU A 79 4.53 7.31 -12.94
N PRO A 80 3.66 6.29 -12.86
CA PRO A 80 3.85 5.06 -13.60
C PRO A 80 3.64 5.28 -15.11
N LYS A 81 4.38 4.55 -15.94
CA LYS A 81 4.24 4.62 -17.41
C LYS A 81 3.04 3.83 -17.94
N ARG A 82 2.51 2.93 -17.12
CA ARG A 82 1.35 2.08 -17.40
C ARG A 82 0.47 2.07 -16.16
N GLU A 83 -0.83 2.03 -16.36
CA GLU A 83 -1.83 1.98 -15.31
C GLU A 83 -2.92 0.97 -15.68
N PRO A 84 -3.67 0.46 -14.69
CA PRO A 84 -4.89 -0.30 -14.94
C PRO A 84 -5.87 0.47 -15.83
N ALA A 85 -6.68 -0.26 -16.60
CA ALA A 85 -7.80 0.35 -17.29
C ALA A 85 -8.75 1.00 -16.26
N VAL A 86 -9.08 2.27 -16.48
CA VAL A 86 -9.91 3.03 -15.54
C VAL A 86 -11.38 2.72 -15.79
N THR A 87 -12.04 2.21 -14.76
CA THR A 87 -13.50 2.00 -14.71
C THR A 87 -14.15 3.00 -13.77
N ASP A 88 -15.48 3.07 -13.78
CA ASP A 88 -16.23 3.94 -12.87
C ASP A 88 -15.99 3.56 -11.40
N THR A 89 -15.86 2.26 -11.08
CA THR A 89 -15.57 1.77 -9.72
C THR A 89 -14.17 2.18 -9.27
N ILE A 90 -13.15 2.00 -10.12
CA ILE A 90 -11.79 2.45 -9.83
C ILE A 90 -11.77 3.97 -9.64
N THR A 91 -12.48 4.72 -10.49
CA THR A 91 -12.57 6.19 -10.38
C THR A 91 -13.19 6.61 -9.05
N ALA A 92 -14.27 5.97 -8.62
CA ALA A 92 -14.92 6.23 -7.34
C ALA A 92 -14.00 5.94 -6.17
N ALA A 93 -13.31 4.78 -6.18
CA ALA A 93 -12.35 4.43 -5.15
C ALA A 93 -11.18 5.40 -5.06
N ARG A 94 -10.57 5.77 -6.19
CA ARG A 94 -9.46 6.74 -6.25
C ARG A 94 -9.87 8.13 -5.78
N THR A 95 -11.06 8.58 -6.14
CA THR A 95 -11.63 9.84 -5.64
C THR A 95 -11.78 9.79 -4.12
N ARG A 96 -12.34 8.69 -3.59
CA ARG A 96 -12.52 8.53 -2.15
C ARG A 96 -11.19 8.44 -1.40
N ILE A 97 -10.16 7.81 -1.97
CA ILE A 97 -8.79 7.76 -1.42
C ILE A 97 -8.24 9.18 -1.21
N VAL A 98 -8.40 10.06 -2.20
CA VAL A 98 -7.95 11.47 -2.11
C VAL A 98 -8.74 12.20 -1.02
N ASP A 99 -10.07 12.12 -1.06
CA ASP A 99 -10.93 12.74 -0.05
C ASP A 99 -10.57 12.27 1.37
N GLY A 100 -10.29 10.97 1.52
CA GLY A 100 -9.95 10.36 2.80
C GLY A 100 -8.59 10.82 3.32
N ALA A 101 -7.59 10.90 2.43
CA ALA A 101 -6.29 11.47 2.75
C ALA A 101 -6.42 12.93 3.22
N HIS A 102 -7.24 13.73 2.53
CA HIS A 102 -7.47 15.14 2.90
C HIS A 102 -8.21 15.26 4.23
N GLU A 103 -9.29 14.49 4.44
CA GLU A 103 -10.03 14.40 5.71
C GLU A 103 -9.11 14.07 6.89
N LEU A 104 -8.22 13.08 6.73
CA LEU A 104 -7.25 12.68 7.75
C LEU A 104 -6.19 13.77 7.99
N SER A 105 -5.64 14.35 6.92
CA SER A 105 -4.64 15.42 7.04
C SER A 105 -5.16 16.64 7.80
N ALA A 106 -6.46 16.95 7.65
CA ALA A 106 -7.11 18.06 8.34
C ALA A 106 -7.23 17.84 9.86
N GLN A 107 -7.12 16.60 10.34
CA GLN A 107 -7.06 16.26 11.77
C GLN A 107 -5.64 16.34 12.34
N GLY A 108 -4.62 16.59 11.51
CA GLY A 108 -3.22 16.61 11.95
C GLY A 108 -2.77 15.27 12.56
N PRO A 109 -2.05 15.27 13.70
CA PRO A 109 -1.58 14.06 14.39
C PRO A 109 -2.67 13.03 14.71
N ASP A 110 -3.89 13.48 15.02
CA ASP A 110 -5.02 12.60 15.34
C ASP A 110 -5.48 11.82 14.11
N GLY A 111 -5.34 12.40 12.90
CA GLY A 111 -5.63 11.73 11.63
C GLY A 111 -4.72 10.53 11.40
N ILE A 112 -3.41 10.67 11.68
CA ILE A 112 -2.47 9.54 11.62
C ILE A 112 -2.89 8.45 12.61
N SER A 113 -3.26 8.84 13.83
CA SER A 113 -3.70 7.90 14.87
C SER A 113 -4.96 7.14 14.47
N ILE A 114 -5.94 7.81 13.84
CA ILE A 114 -7.16 7.18 13.28
C ILE A 114 -6.79 6.16 12.21
N LEU A 115 -5.91 6.53 11.27
CA LEU A 115 -5.53 5.67 10.16
C LEU A 115 -4.80 4.41 10.66
N VAL A 116 -3.80 4.58 11.53
CA VAL A 116 -3.03 3.47 12.12
C VAL A 116 -3.93 2.53 12.91
N SER A 117 -4.82 3.07 13.76
CA SER A 117 -5.73 2.28 14.60
C SER A 117 -6.71 1.42 13.79
N ARG A 118 -7.04 1.85 12.56
CA ARG A 118 -7.90 1.08 11.65
C ARG A 118 -7.12 0.08 10.81
N ALA A 119 -5.96 0.51 10.30
CA ALA A 119 -5.16 -0.30 9.40
C ALA A 119 -4.46 -1.46 10.11
N MET A 120 -3.90 -1.24 11.31
CA MET A 120 -3.09 -2.25 12.00
C MET A 120 -3.83 -3.57 12.26
N PRO A 121 -5.05 -3.58 12.86
CA PRO A 121 -5.75 -4.83 13.13
C PRO A 121 -6.11 -5.58 11.84
N SER A 122 -6.53 -4.87 10.79
CA SER A 122 -6.85 -5.47 9.49
C SER A 122 -5.62 -6.06 8.81
N VAL A 123 -4.49 -5.35 8.79
CA VAL A 123 -3.25 -5.87 8.22
C VAL A 123 -2.78 -7.11 8.98
N LEU A 124 -2.82 -7.09 10.31
CA LEU A 124 -2.43 -8.24 11.13
C LEU A 124 -3.34 -9.45 10.86
N ALA A 125 -4.65 -9.23 10.78
CA ALA A 125 -5.61 -10.29 10.43
C ALA A 125 -5.32 -10.87 9.04
N GLU A 126 -5.14 -10.03 8.01
CA GLU A 126 -4.87 -10.50 6.65
C GLU A 126 -3.56 -11.29 6.52
N LEU A 127 -2.53 -10.90 7.28
CA LEU A 127 -1.27 -11.65 7.33
C LEU A 127 -1.48 -13.03 7.97
N GLY A 128 -2.20 -13.10 9.09
CA GLY A 128 -2.46 -14.34 9.83
C GLY A 128 -3.41 -15.29 9.09
N ASP A 129 -4.55 -14.79 8.64
CA ASP A 129 -5.61 -15.58 7.99
C ASP A 129 -5.15 -16.17 6.66
N ASN A 130 -4.22 -15.51 5.97
CA ASN A 130 -3.64 -15.96 4.71
C ASN A 130 -2.18 -16.44 4.87
N SER A 131 -1.79 -16.85 6.07
CA SER A 131 -0.46 -17.40 6.37
C SER A 131 0.00 -18.44 5.33
N GLY A 132 1.23 -18.29 4.82
CA GLY A 132 1.78 -19.14 3.76
C GLY A 132 1.29 -18.84 2.33
N GLU A 133 0.22 -18.05 2.15
CA GLU A 133 -0.35 -17.69 0.85
C GLU A 133 0.00 -16.24 0.47
N LYS A 134 1.25 -15.99 0.11
CA LYS A 134 1.79 -14.63 -0.18
C LYS A 134 0.95 -13.79 -1.15
N GLY A 135 0.34 -14.41 -2.16
CA GLY A 135 -0.53 -13.69 -3.11
C GLY A 135 -1.80 -13.16 -2.44
N LYS A 136 -2.43 -13.96 -1.56
CA LYS A 136 -3.59 -13.54 -0.78
C LYS A 136 -3.22 -12.50 0.28
N GLN A 137 -2.06 -12.67 0.93
CA GLN A 137 -1.52 -11.68 1.87
C GLN A 137 -1.30 -10.33 1.17
N ALA A 138 -0.66 -10.32 -0.02
CA ALA A 138 -0.44 -9.10 -0.77
C ALA A 138 -1.76 -8.41 -1.15
N HIS A 139 -2.74 -9.17 -1.64
CA HIS A 139 -4.08 -8.68 -1.94
C HIS A 139 -4.75 -8.06 -0.71
N GLY A 140 -4.85 -8.81 0.40
CA GLY A 140 -5.52 -8.36 1.62
C GLY A 140 -4.87 -7.08 2.17
N VAL A 141 -3.56 -7.09 2.34
CA VAL A 141 -2.81 -5.93 2.86
C VAL A 141 -2.99 -4.70 1.96
N TYR A 142 -2.85 -4.85 0.65
CA TYR A 142 -3.07 -3.75 -0.30
C TYR A 142 -4.48 -3.16 -0.17
N VAL A 143 -5.50 -4.03 -0.18
CA VAL A 143 -6.90 -3.62 -0.14
C VAL A 143 -7.21 -2.88 1.15
N TYR A 144 -6.84 -3.43 2.31
CA TYR A 144 -7.20 -2.83 3.59
C TYR A 144 -6.40 -1.55 3.89
N LEU A 145 -5.16 -1.42 3.43
CA LEU A 145 -4.41 -0.17 3.57
C LEU A 145 -5.06 0.96 2.76
N LEU A 146 -5.34 0.74 1.47
CA LEU A 146 -6.01 1.74 0.64
C LEU A 146 -7.43 2.02 1.09
N TYR A 147 -8.16 1.01 1.54
CA TYR A 147 -9.51 1.19 2.04
C TYR A 147 -9.54 1.95 3.38
N ALA A 148 -8.57 1.72 4.28
CA ALA A 148 -8.44 2.51 5.51
C ALA A 148 -8.15 3.99 5.21
N LEU A 149 -7.30 4.26 4.20
CA LEU A 149 -7.06 5.61 3.71
C LEU A 149 -8.33 6.23 3.09
N ALA A 150 -9.03 5.47 2.25
CA ALA A 150 -10.28 5.87 1.63
C ALA A 150 -11.38 6.12 2.66
N LEU A 151 -11.46 5.40 3.77
CA LEU A 151 -12.44 5.66 4.83
C LEU A 151 -12.29 7.06 5.44
N GLY A 152 -11.10 7.67 5.38
CA GLY A 152 -10.85 9.00 5.93
C GLY A 152 -11.22 9.08 7.41
N THR A 153 -12.04 10.06 7.80
CA THR A 153 -12.57 10.14 9.17
C THR A 153 -13.91 9.40 9.37
N ARG A 154 -14.50 8.87 8.29
CA ARG A 154 -15.82 8.22 8.33
C ARG A 154 -15.76 6.87 9.03
N THR A 155 -16.90 6.44 9.58
CA THR A 155 -17.08 5.12 10.19
C THR A 155 -17.91 4.17 9.32
N GLU A 156 -18.62 4.72 8.34
CA GLU A 156 -19.47 3.95 7.44
C GLU A 156 -18.64 3.30 6.34
N HIS A 157 -18.85 2.00 6.16
CA HIS A 157 -18.23 1.24 5.08
C HIS A 157 -18.97 1.49 3.76
N ASP A 158 -18.21 1.65 2.68
CA ASP A 158 -18.72 1.83 1.34
C ASP A 158 -18.27 0.64 0.46
N PRO A 159 -19.18 -0.30 0.14
CA PRO A 159 -18.87 -1.45 -0.69
C PRO A 159 -18.36 -1.08 -2.08
N VAL A 160 -18.82 0.04 -2.66
CA VAL A 160 -18.39 0.46 -4.01
C VAL A 160 -16.92 0.89 -3.98
N VAL A 161 -16.50 1.56 -2.92
CA VAL A 161 -15.10 1.95 -2.72
C VAL A 161 -14.23 0.71 -2.53
N LEU A 162 -14.68 -0.24 -1.70
CA LEU A 162 -13.96 -1.50 -1.48
C LEU A 162 -13.81 -2.29 -2.80
N ASP A 163 -14.90 -2.45 -3.56
CA ASP A 163 -14.90 -3.13 -4.85
C ASP A 163 -13.94 -2.44 -5.84
N GLY A 164 -13.89 -1.10 -5.87
CA GLY A 164 -12.96 -0.37 -6.72
C GLY A 164 -11.50 -0.52 -6.33
N VAL A 165 -11.19 -0.66 -5.03
CA VAL A 165 -9.82 -0.99 -4.56
C VAL A 165 -9.44 -2.42 -4.94
N VAL A 166 -10.36 -3.38 -4.81
CA VAL A 166 -10.13 -4.76 -5.27
C VAL A 166 -9.90 -4.81 -6.78
N GLU A 167 -10.73 -4.07 -7.54
CA GLU A 167 -10.60 -3.97 -9.00
C GLU A 167 -9.26 -3.34 -9.41
N SER A 168 -8.77 -2.34 -8.67
CA SER A 168 -7.44 -1.76 -8.93
C SER A 168 -6.30 -2.74 -8.67
N PHE A 169 -6.38 -3.59 -7.64
CA PHE A 169 -5.41 -4.67 -7.41
C PHE A 169 -5.37 -5.64 -8.61
N ILE A 170 -6.53 -6.11 -9.06
CA ILE A 170 -6.64 -7.03 -10.21
C ILE A 170 -6.06 -6.37 -11.47
N GLY A 171 -6.36 -5.09 -11.67
CA GLY A 171 -5.83 -4.31 -12.77
C GLY A 171 -4.30 -4.22 -12.73
N TRP A 172 -3.70 -3.96 -11.56
CA TRP A 172 -2.25 -3.92 -11.42
C TRP A 172 -1.59 -5.29 -11.60
N ASP A 173 -2.19 -6.38 -11.10
CA ASP A 173 -1.72 -7.75 -11.37
C ASP A 173 -1.68 -8.01 -12.88
N GLY A 174 -2.71 -7.60 -13.63
CA GLY A 174 -2.72 -7.67 -15.09
C GLY A 174 -1.59 -6.88 -15.74
N VAL A 175 -1.40 -5.61 -15.35
CA VAL A 175 -0.34 -4.74 -15.88
C VAL A 175 1.06 -5.32 -15.64
N LEU A 176 1.30 -5.89 -14.45
CA LEU A 176 2.58 -6.52 -14.08
C LEU A 176 2.81 -7.83 -14.86
N ARG A 177 1.77 -8.66 -15.03
CA ARG A 177 1.84 -9.89 -15.84
C ARG A 177 2.11 -9.60 -17.32
N ASP A 178 1.62 -8.47 -17.82
CA ASP A 178 1.91 -7.96 -19.17
C ASP A 178 3.32 -7.35 -19.30
N GLY A 179 4.19 -7.56 -18.30
CA GLY A 179 5.61 -7.20 -18.36
C GLY A 179 5.93 -5.76 -17.99
N TYR A 180 5.02 -5.03 -17.35
CA TYR A 180 5.39 -3.76 -16.73
C TYR A 180 6.37 -3.99 -15.58
N VAL A 181 7.49 -3.27 -15.57
CA VAL A 181 8.52 -3.33 -14.53
C VAL A 181 8.76 -1.92 -14.00
N LEU A 182 8.75 -1.78 -12.68
CA LEU A 182 9.04 -0.52 -12.02
C LEU A 182 10.51 -0.10 -12.25
N PRO A 183 10.81 1.21 -12.36
CA PRO A 183 12.12 1.67 -12.80
C PRO A 183 13.26 1.35 -11.85
N TRP A 184 12.97 1.06 -10.58
CA TRP A 184 13.95 0.62 -9.57
C TRP A 184 14.09 -0.90 -9.47
N ARG A 185 13.22 -1.68 -10.13
CA ARG A 185 13.32 -3.13 -10.15
C ARG A 185 14.28 -3.58 -11.24
N PRO A 186 15.09 -4.63 -11.00
CA PRO A 186 15.94 -5.19 -12.03
C PRO A 186 15.05 -5.69 -13.18
N ALA A 187 15.44 -5.38 -14.42
CA ALA A 187 14.80 -5.99 -15.57
C ALA A 187 14.96 -7.52 -15.47
N ARG A 188 13.89 -8.26 -15.79
CA ARG A 188 13.99 -9.71 -15.91
C ARG A 188 15.11 -10.01 -16.92
N PRO A 189 16.07 -10.91 -16.62
CA PRO A 189 17.06 -11.31 -17.61
C PRO A 189 16.32 -11.84 -18.84
N GLU A 190 16.65 -11.31 -20.01
CA GLU A 190 16.13 -11.85 -21.27
C GLU A 190 16.53 -13.33 -21.36
N PRO A 191 15.63 -14.23 -21.80
CA PRO A 191 16.02 -15.61 -22.05
C PRO A 191 17.16 -15.59 -23.08
N GLU A 192 18.28 -16.21 -22.70
CA GLU A 192 19.45 -16.32 -23.57
C GLU A 192 19.01 -16.98 -24.89
N PRO A 193 19.23 -16.36 -26.06
CA PRO A 193 18.84 -16.96 -27.32
C PRO A 193 19.67 -18.22 -27.56
N ASP A 194 19.01 -19.37 -27.57
CA ASP A 194 19.47 -20.69 -28.03
C ASP A 194 20.97 -20.99 -27.82
N GLN A 195 21.30 -21.64 -26.71
CA GLN A 195 22.47 -22.52 -26.69
C GLN A 195 22.08 -23.85 -27.38
N PRO A 196 22.64 -24.19 -28.56
CA PRO A 196 22.42 -25.50 -29.17
C PRO A 196 23.04 -26.59 -28.31
N ALA A 197 22.37 -27.76 -28.32
CA ALA A 197 22.69 -28.98 -27.59
C ALA A 197 24.12 -29.51 -27.81
#